data_AF-A0A1F5DLG4-F1
#
_entry.id   AF-A0A1F5DLG4-F1
#
_cell.length_a   1.000
_cell.length_b   1.000
_cell.length_c   1.000
_cell.angle_alpha   90.00
_cell.angle_beta   90.00
_cell.angle_gamma   90.00
#
_symmetry.space_group_name_H-M   'P 1'
#
loop_
_entity.id
_entity.type
_entity.pdbx_description
1 polymer ?
#
loop_
_entity_poly.entity_id
_entity_poly.type
_entity_poly.pdbx_seq_one_letter_code
_entity_poly.pdbx_strand_id
1 'polypeptide(L)'
;MDFDKLVVSFLVDEFVGGFFVSVPPGHVACIHDLGRGVLKTVWKPGLHLKIPFWQRAKLFNAQLLEYLIRHNFDLTHPEALGDEPITGKTTDGKNIQIEGSILLKIDKTRANELWENIGDNFVSKIVRPVSRSRIRSVLSEVSLSQLTSYRTQVEEKIKKELVDVYSKLGIICDKFLLSEVKDDKVVPSTDKSDS
;
A
#
# COMPACT_ATOMS: atom_id res chain seq x y z
N MET A 1 -27.86 -17.04 29.33
CA MET A 1 -26.78 -16.38 30.08
C MET A 1 -25.63 -15.95 29.16
N ASP A 2 -25.02 -16.83 28.36
CA ASP A 2 -23.92 -16.40 27.47
C ASP A 2 -24.39 -15.57 26.27
N PHE A 3 -25.56 -15.91 25.70
CA PHE A 3 -26.16 -15.12 24.62
C PHE A 3 -26.52 -13.71 25.10
N ASP A 4 -27.11 -13.57 26.29
CA ASP A 4 -27.45 -12.28 26.89
C ASP A 4 -26.19 -11.44 27.14
N LYS A 5 -25.10 -12.04 27.62
CA LYS A 5 -23.81 -11.34 27.78
C LYS A 5 -23.23 -10.89 26.45
N LEU A 6 -23.32 -11.71 25.40
CA LEU A 6 -22.79 -11.38 24.07
C LEU A 6 -23.61 -10.27 23.39
N VAL A 7 -24.93 -10.31 23.51
CA VAL A 7 -25.83 -9.24 23.05
C VAL A 7 -25.60 -7.96 23.86
N VAL A 8 -25.48 -8.03 25.18
CA VAL A 8 -25.19 -6.86 26.03
C VAL A 8 -23.79 -6.29 25.75
N SER A 9 -22.75 -7.10 25.56
CA SER A 9 -21.43 -6.58 25.20
C SER A 9 -21.43 -5.90 23.83
N PHE A 10 -22.13 -6.48 22.85
CA PHE A 10 -22.27 -5.88 21.52
C PHE A 10 -23.06 -4.56 21.56
N LEU A 11 -24.17 -4.52 22.32
CA LEU A 11 -24.96 -3.31 22.53
C LEU A 11 -24.19 -2.22 23.28
N VAL A 12 -23.36 -2.58 24.27
CA VAL A 12 -22.58 -1.62 25.07
C VAL A 12 -21.40 -1.06 24.27
N ASP A 13 -20.61 -1.90 23.57
CA ASP A 13 -19.54 -1.41 22.69
C ASP A 13 -20.09 -0.49 21.59
N GLU A 14 -21.26 -0.82 21.01
CA GLU A 14 -21.84 -0.02 19.94
C GLU A 14 -22.58 1.25 20.43
N PHE A 15 -23.08 1.27 21.67
CA PHE A 15 -23.53 2.51 22.34
C PHE A 15 -22.35 3.44 22.68
N VAL A 16 -21.24 2.90 23.18
CA VAL A 16 -20.01 3.65 23.48
C VAL A 16 -19.33 4.13 22.19
N GLY A 17 -19.48 3.39 21.09
CA GLY A 17 -19.04 3.77 19.75
C GLY A 17 -19.78 4.96 19.11
N GLY A 18 -20.81 5.49 19.79
CA GLY A 18 -21.44 6.80 19.54
C GLY A 18 -22.26 6.93 18.25
N PHE A 19 -23.24 7.83 18.25
CA PHE A 19 -23.88 8.31 17.01
C PHE A 19 -22.90 9.14 16.16
N PHE A 20 -21.82 9.65 16.76
CA PHE A 20 -20.89 10.58 16.15
C PHE A 20 -19.61 9.89 15.69
N VAL A 21 -19.20 10.16 14.45
CA VAL A 21 -17.91 9.74 13.89
C VAL A 21 -17.06 10.99 13.70
N SER A 22 -16.00 11.11 14.50
CA SER A 22 -14.98 12.14 14.31
C SER A 22 -13.95 11.65 13.30
N VAL A 23 -13.89 12.28 12.13
CA VAL A 23 -12.89 12.00 11.09
C VAL A 23 -11.72 12.97 11.30
N PRO A 24 -10.53 12.48 11.71
CA PRO A 24 -9.39 13.36 11.96
C PRO A 24 -8.81 13.95 10.66
N PRO A 25 -8.03 15.04 10.74
CA PRO A 25 -7.27 15.56 9.60
C PRO A 25 -6.44 14.47 8.92
N GLY A 26 -6.27 14.59 7.60
CA GLY A 26 -5.56 13.59 6.79
C GLY A 26 -6.36 12.32 6.47
N HIS A 27 -7.43 12.02 7.20
CA HIS A 27 -8.23 10.81 7.03
C HIS A 27 -9.54 11.07 6.25
N VAL A 28 -10.18 9.99 5.83
CA VAL A 28 -11.57 9.96 5.35
C VAL A 28 -12.31 8.78 5.96
N ALA A 29 -13.63 8.87 6.16
CA ALA A 29 -14.45 7.72 6.50
C ALA A 29 -15.23 7.21 5.29
N CYS A 30 -15.16 5.89 5.04
CA CYS A 30 -16.06 5.18 4.14
C CYS A 30 -17.17 4.55 4.98
N ILE A 31 -18.41 4.57 4.47
CA ILE A 31 -19.58 4.12 5.22
C ILE A 31 -20.17 2.88 4.56
N HIS A 32 -20.32 1.80 5.32
CA HIS A 32 -21.07 0.62 4.91
C HIS A 32 -22.45 0.67 5.57
N ASP A 33 -23.48 0.77 4.74
CA ASP A 33 -24.90 0.81 5.12
C ASP A 33 -25.51 -0.57 4.86
N LEU A 34 -26.11 -1.19 5.89
CA LEU A 34 -26.59 -2.58 5.81
C LEU A 34 -27.64 -2.81 4.70
N GLY A 35 -28.35 -1.77 4.26
CA GLY A 35 -29.34 -1.88 3.18
C GLY A 35 -28.83 -1.52 1.78
N ARG A 36 -27.64 -0.89 1.67
CA ARG A 36 -27.12 -0.32 0.41
C ARG A 36 -25.69 -0.71 0.07
N GLY A 37 -25.00 -1.42 0.95
CA GLY A 37 -23.56 -1.73 0.79
C GLY A 37 -22.69 -0.51 1.10
N VAL A 38 -21.56 -0.38 0.42
CA VAL A 38 -20.65 0.75 0.60
C VAL A 38 -21.25 2.00 -0.06
N LEU A 39 -21.39 3.08 0.70
CA LEU A 39 -21.90 4.35 0.18
C LEU A 39 -20.88 5.01 -0.75
N LYS A 40 -21.36 5.54 -1.88
CA LYS A 40 -20.54 6.27 -2.87
C LYS A 40 -19.90 7.56 -2.35
N THR A 41 -20.37 8.07 -1.21
CA THR A 41 -19.88 9.31 -0.60
C THR A 41 -18.96 9.01 0.58
N VAL A 42 -17.72 9.48 0.50
CA VAL A 42 -16.80 9.52 1.64
C VAL A 42 -17.07 10.71 2.56
N TRP A 43 -16.85 10.55 3.86
CA TRP A 43 -16.85 11.65 4.82
C TRP A 43 -15.45 12.23 4.97
N LYS A 44 -15.36 13.56 4.79
CA LYS A 44 -14.13 14.36 4.95
C LYS A 44 -13.85 14.65 6.44
N PRO A 45 -12.66 15.15 6.81
CA PRO A 45 -12.36 15.53 8.19
C PRO A 45 -13.42 16.44 8.82
N GLY A 46 -13.81 16.14 10.06
CA GLY A 46 -14.94 16.76 10.75
C GLY A 46 -15.77 15.75 11.56
N LEU A 47 -16.78 16.25 12.26
CA LEU A 47 -17.72 15.43 13.04
C LEU A 47 -18.96 15.11 12.18
N HIS A 48 -19.31 13.83 12.06
CA HIS A 48 -20.45 13.34 11.27
C HIS A 48 -21.38 12.51 12.13
N LEU A 49 -22.66 12.40 11.74
CA LEU A 49 -23.65 11.57 12.42
C LEU A 49 -23.89 10.28 11.61
N LYS A 50 -23.64 9.11 12.21
CA LYS A 50 -24.02 7.80 11.67
C LYS A 50 -25.33 7.32 12.31
N ILE A 51 -26.05 6.45 11.61
CA ILE A 51 -27.13 5.67 12.19
C ILE A 51 -26.51 4.47 12.93
N PRO A 52 -26.60 4.35 14.27
CA PRO A 52 -26.05 3.21 15.00
C PRO A 52 -26.69 1.90 14.54
N PHE A 53 -25.94 0.79 14.66
CA PHE A 53 -26.32 -0.56 14.22
C PHE A 53 -26.53 -0.74 12.70
N TRP A 54 -27.00 0.30 11.98
CA TRP A 54 -27.27 0.26 10.54
C TRP A 54 -26.09 0.71 9.67
N GLN A 55 -25.26 1.64 10.18
CA GLN A 55 -24.13 2.20 9.45
C GLN A 55 -22.81 1.97 10.19
N ARG A 56 -21.85 1.37 9.49
CA ARG A 56 -20.48 1.16 9.97
C ARG A 56 -19.54 2.10 9.24
N ALA A 57 -18.90 3.00 9.98
CA ALA A 57 -17.88 3.89 9.46
C ALA A 57 -16.50 3.27 9.61
N LYS A 58 -15.72 3.26 8.53
CA LYS A 58 -14.33 2.82 8.51
C LYS A 58 -13.42 3.98 8.12
N LEU A 59 -12.46 4.30 8.98
CA LEU A 59 -11.46 5.33 8.71
C LEU A 59 -10.34 4.79 7.82
N PHE A 60 -9.96 5.58 6.82
CA PHE A 60 -8.80 5.37 5.96
C PHE A 60 -7.83 6.53 6.11
N ASN A 61 -6.54 6.22 6.23
CA ASN A 61 -5.49 7.22 6.17
C ASN A 61 -5.26 7.62 4.70
N ALA A 62 -5.50 8.89 4.38
CA ALA A 62 -5.28 9.48 3.07
C ALA A 62 -4.22 10.60 3.10
N GLN A 63 -3.30 10.51 4.05
CA GLN A 63 -2.03 11.24 4.06
C GLN A 63 -1.04 10.59 3.07
N LEU A 64 0.09 11.26 2.84
CA LEU A 64 1.20 10.66 2.12
C LEU A 64 1.89 9.63 3.01
N LEU A 65 2.04 8.41 2.49
CA LEU A 65 2.64 7.27 3.14
C LEU A 65 3.86 6.83 2.34
N GLU A 66 4.89 6.35 3.03
CA GLU A 66 6.07 5.77 2.40
C GLU A 66 5.95 4.24 2.40
N TYR A 67 6.09 3.64 1.22
CA TYR A 67 6.26 2.21 1.04
C TYR A 67 7.75 1.91 0.83
N LEU A 68 8.39 1.29 1.81
CA LEU A 68 9.85 1.20 1.89
C LEU A 68 10.36 -0.15 1.38
N ILE A 69 11.22 -0.14 0.37
CA ILE A 69 11.82 -1.33 -0.25
C ILE A 69 13.28 -1.41 0.21
N ARG A 70 13.58 -2.29 1.17
CA ARG A 70 14.94 -2.41 1.73
C ARG A 70 15.27 -3.81 2.26
N HIS A 71 16.55 -4.12 2.46
CA HIS A 71 16.93 -5.35 3.16
C HIS A 71 16.38 -5.38 4.60
N ASN A 72 16.13 -6.60 5.10
CA ASN A 72 15.65 -6.85 6.47
C ASN A 72 14.35 -6.10 6.81
N PHE A 73 13.45 -5.94 5.83
CA PHE A 73 12.09 -5.48 6.09
C PHE A 73 11.24 -6.65 6.63
N ASP A 74 10.52 -6.43 7.73
CA ASP A 74 9.69 -7.47 8.35
C ASP A 74 8.41 -7.72 7.53
N LEU A 75 8.37 -8.86 6.83
CA LEU A 75 7.21 -9.32 6.05
C LEU A 75 6.25 -10.23 6.84
N THR A 76 6.44 -10.43 8.15
CA THR A 76 5.48 -11.18 8.99
C THR A 76 4.09 -10.56 9.00
N HIS A 77 4.01 -9.24 8.81
CA HIS A 77 2.78 -8.46 8.73
C HIS A 77 2.46 -8.13 7.25
N PRO A 78 1.49 -8.78 6.61
CA PRO A 78 1.25 -8.62 5.16
C PRO A 78 0.92 -7.18 4.74
N GLU A 79 0.26 -6.40 5.61
CA GLU A 79 -0.10 -5.00 5.35
C GLU A 79 0.96 -3.97 5.78
N ALA A 80 2.14 -4.41 6.23
CA ALA A 80 3.24 -3.50 6.49
C ALA A 80 3.65 -2.77 5.20
N LEU A 81 3.85 -1.46 5.30
CA LEU A 81 4.17 -0.56 4.20
C LEU A 81 5.64 -0.69 3.77
N GLY A 82 6.00 -1.86 3.29
CA GLY A 82 7.31 -2.11 2.69
C GLY A 82 7.47 -3.48 2.08
N ASP A 83 8.71 -3.69 1.65
CA ASP A 83 9.14 -4.84 0.86
C ASP A 83 10.62 -5.15 1.07
N GLU A 84 10.99 -6.39 0.74
CA GLU A 84 12.36 -6.77 0.45
C GLU A 84 12.84 -6.20 -0.89
N PRO A 85 14.16 -6.11 -1.14
CA PRO A 85 14.71 -5.57 -2.38
C PRO A 85 14.21 -6.31 -3.62
N ILE A 86 14.01 -5.55 -4.70
CA ILE A 86 13.41 -6.08 -5.92
C ILE A 86 14.53 -6.55 -6.85
N THR A 87 14.75 -7.86 -6.90
CA THR A 87 15.63 -8.48 -7.91
C THR A 87 15.03 -8.37 -9.30
N GLY A 88 15.83 -7.96 -10.29
CA GLY A 88 15.46 -7.88 -11.70
C GLY A 88 16.68 -8.14 -12.60
N LYS A 89 16.46 -8.21 -13.92
CA LYS A 89 17.52 -8.36 -14.92
C LYS A 89 17.47 -7.19 -15.88
N THR A 90 18.61 -6.54 -16.12
CA THR A 90 18.74 -5.39 -17.02
C THR A 90 18.78 -5.78 -18.50
N THR A 91 18.62 -4.81 -19.40
CA THR A 91 18.73 -5.03 -20.85
C THR A 91 20.14 -5.50 -21.26
N ASP A 92 21.20 -5.08 -20.55
CA ASP A 92 22.58 -5.59 -20.73
C ASP A 92 22.84 -6.94 -20.03
N GLY A 93 21.79 -7.57 -19.51
CA GLY A 93 21.81 -8.94 -19.00
C GLY A 93 22.38 -9.11 -17.60
N LYS A 94 22.57 -8.02 -16.84
CA LYS A 94 23.00 -8.05 -15.44
C LYS A 94 21.82 -8.39 -14.54
N ASN A 95 22.04 -9.26 -13.56
CA ASN A 95 21.09 -9.44 -12.47
C ASN A 95 21.40 -8.36 -11.42
N ILE A 96 20.37 -7.67 -10.94
CA ILE A 96 20.50 -6.59 -9.97
C ILE A 96 19.42 -6.70 -8.90
N GLN A 97 19.70 -6.20 -7.71
CA GLN A 97 18.71 -5.90 -6.69
C GLN A 97 18.60 -4.38 -6.55
N ILE A 98 17.37 -3.87 -6.47
CA ILE A 98 17.14 -2.47 -6.12
C ILE A 98 16.43 -2.34 -4.77
N GLU A 99 16.89 -1.38 -3.98
CA GLU A 99 16.21 -0.84 -2.80
C GLU A 99 15.65 0.53 -3.19
N GLY A 100 14.69 1.09 -2.45
CA GLY A 100 14.04 2.37 -2.77
C GLY A 100 12.84 2.68 -1.90
N SER A 101 12.10 3.74 -2.23
CA SER A 101 10.79 3.97 -1.64
C SER A 101 9.77 4.56 -2.60
N ILE A 102 8.50 4.30 -2.29
CA ILE A 102 7.35 4.79 -3.07
C ILE A 102 6.51 5.65 -2.16
N LEU A 103 6.38 6.93 -2.50
CA LEU A 103 5.49 7.86 -1.80
C LEU A 103 4.11 7.75 -2.43
N LEU A 104 3.14 7.24 -1.68
CA LEU A 104 1.78 6.97 -2.15
C LEU A 104 0.71 7.45 -1.16
N LYS A 105 -0.51 7.65 -1.63
CA LYS A 105 -1.67 8.00 -0.80
C LYS A 105 -2.96 7.46 -1.41
N ILE A 106 -3.96 7.21 -0.59
CA ILE A 106 -5.31 6.89 -1.07
C ILE A 106 -5.94 8.16 -1.66
N ASP A 107 -6.59 8.03 -2.82
CA ASP A 107 -7.47 9.08 -3.34
C ASP A 107 -8.68 9.20 -2.43
N LYS A 108 -8.75 10.31 -1.69
CA LYS A 108 -9.85 10.63 -0.78
C LYS A 108 -11.22 10.47 -1.41
N THR A 109 -11.37 10.78 -2.69
CA THR A 109 -12.66 10.75 -3.40
C THR A 109 -13.10 9.35 -3.81
N ARG A 110 -12.18 8.37 -3.82
CA ARG A 110 -12.40 6.99 -4.29
C ARG A 110 -12.03 5.94 -3.24
N ALA A 111 -11.79 6.35 -1.99
CA ALA A 111 -11.49 5.44 -0.88
C ALA A 111 -12.62 4.42 -0.62
N ASN A 112 -13.86 4.76 -0.96
CA ASN A 112 -15.01 3.85 -0.93
C ASN A 112 -14.89 2.75 -1.99
N GLU A 113 -14.47 3.08 -3.22
CA GLU A 113 -14.27 2.10 -4.30
C GLU A 113 -13.08 1.17 -3.98
N LEU A 114 -12.00 1.73 -3.44
CA LEU A 114 -10.86 0.97 -2.94
C LEU A 114 -11.32 -0.05 -1.88
N TRP A 115 -12.09 0.39 -0.88
CA TRP A 115 -12.60 -0.48 0.16
C TRP A 115 -13.55 -1.56 -0.36
N GLU A 116 -14.50 -1.19 -1.22
CA GLU A 116 -15.54 -2.08 -1.75
C GLU A 116 -14.94 -3.20 -2.64
N ASN A 117 -14.00 -2.86 -3.52
CA ASN A 117 -13.46 -3.82 -4.50
C ASN A 117 -12.28 -4.64 -3.98
N ILE A 118 -11.50 -4.12 -3.04
CA ILE A 118 -10.22 -4.72 -2.61
C ILE A 118 -10.26 -5.13 -1.13
N GLY A 119 -11.05 -4.41 -0.34
CA GLY A 119 -11.08 -4.54 1.11
C GLY A 119 -9.87 -3.88 1.79
N ASP A 120 -9.69 -4.24 3.06
CA ASP A 120 -8.72 -3.63 3.95
C ASP A 120 -7.26 -3.91 3.55
N ASN A 121 -7.03 -5.05 2.90
CA ASN A 121 -5.71 -5.61 2.64
C ASN A 121 -5.10 -5.13 1.30
N PHE A 122 -5.16 -3.82 1.05
CA PHE A 122 -4.74 -3.27 -0.25
C PHE A 122 -3.22 -3.26 -0.44
N VAL A 123 -2.42 -3.31 0.63
CA VAL A 123 -0.96 -3.31 0.52
C VAL A 123 -0.47 -4.67 0.03
N SER A 124 -0.93 -5.78 0.63
CA SER A 124 -0.55 -7.12 0.16
C SER A 124 -1.19 -7.49 -1.18
N LYS A 125 -2.44 -7.08 -1.44
CA LYS A 125 -3.17 -7.42 -2.67
C LYS A 125 -2.75 -6.60 -3.90
N ILE A 126 -2.37 -5.33 -3.72
CA ILE A 126 -2.09 -4.42 -4.84
C ILE A 126 -0.72 -3.75 -4.70
N VAL A 127 -0.44 -3.01 -3.61
CA VAL A 127 0.74 -2.15 -3.56
C VAL A 127 2.02 -2.96 -3.77
N ARG A 128 2.23 -4.03 -2.99
CA ARG A 128 3.39 -4.93 -3.10
C ARG A 128 3.49 -5.61 -4.48
N PRO A 129 2.49 -6.39 -4.96
CA PRO A 129 2.62 -7.11 -6.23
C PRO A 129 2.71 -6.19 -7.45
N VAL A 130 1.97 -5.09 -7.49
CA VAL A 130 2.06 -4.12 -8.60
C VAL A 130 3.40 -3.40 -8.60
N SER A 131 3.90 -2.97 -7.43
CA SER A 131 5.26 -2.38 -7.31
C SER A 131 6.30 -3.32 -7.87
N ARG A 132 6.37 -4.55 -7.32
CA ARG A 132 7.28 -5.62 -7.75
C ARG A 132 7.20 -5.88 -9.26
N SER A 133 5.99 -5.89 -9.84
CA SER A 133 5.79 -6.14 -11.27
C SER A 133 6.24 -4.97 -12.15
N ARG A 134 5.79 -3.74 -11.86
CA ARG A 134 6.08 -2.55 -12.68
C ARG A 134 7.56 -2.16 -12.62
N ILE A 135 8.15 -2.22 -11.44
CA ILE A 135 9.59 -1.99 -11.24
C ILE A 135 10.39 -2.99 -12.08
N ARG A 136 10.11 -4.30 -11.98
CA ARG A 136 10.81 -5.32 -12.79
C ARG A 136 10.65 -5.11 -14.30
N SER A 137 9.49 -4.65 -14.76
CA SER A 137 9.28 -4.32 -16.17
C SER A 137 10.20 -3.18 -16.61
N VAL A 138 10.28 -2.09 -15.84
CA VAL A 138 11.17 -0.98 -16.19
C VAL A 138 12.65 -1.38 -16.09
N LEU A 139 13.02 -2.21 -15.11
CA LEU A 139 14.39 -2.73 -14.99
C LEU A 139 14.84 -3.53 -16.21
N SER A 140 13.95 -4.29 -16.87
CA SER A 140 14.31 -5.05 -18.09
C SER A 140 14.53 -4.19 -19.33
N GLU A 141 14.08 -2.94 -19.29
CA GLU A 141 14.17 -1.96 -20.38
C GLU A 141 15.28 -0.90 -20.18
N VAL A 142 16.09 -1.02 -19.12
CA VAL A 142 17.24 -0.13 -18.85
C VAL A 142 18.53 -0.93 -18.66
N SER A 143 19.66 -0.32 -18.98
CA SER A 143 20.99 -0.87 -18.67
C SER A 143 21.42 -0.55 -17.23
N LEU A 144 22.38 -1.32 -16.71
CA LEU A 144 23.04 -1.00 -15.43
C LEU A 144 23.63 0.42 -15.41
N SER A 145 24.25 0.86 -16.52
CA SER A 145 24.79 2.22 -16.62
C SER A 145 23.70 3.31 -16.57
N GLN A 146 22.51 3.06 -17.12
CA GLN A 146 21.39 4.01 -17.07
C GLN A 146 20.80 4.17 -15.67
N LEU A 147 20.74 3.09 -14.88
CA LEU A 147 20.29 3.13 -13.48
C LEU A 147 21.17 4.05 -12.61
N THR A 148 22.48 4.09 -12.88
CA THR A 148 23.42 4.96 -12.17
C THR A 148 23.47 6.38 -12.75
N SER A 149 23.63 6.52 -14.07
CA SER A 149 23.88 7.84 -14.70
C SER A 149 22.61 8.63 -15.03
N TYR A 150 21.47 7.97 -15.24
CA TYR A 150 20.20 8.58 -15.63
C TYR A 150 19.07 8.27 -14.63
N ARG A 151 19.44 8.08 -13.36
CA ARG A 151 18.58 7.74 -12.22
C ARG A 151 17.21 8.43 -12.24
N THR A 152 17.16 9.76 -12.36
CA THR A 152 15.91 10.53 -12.36
C THR A 152 14.97 10.13 -13.50
N GLN A 153 15.49 9.81 -14.69
CA GLN A 153 14.67 9.36 -15.82
C GLN A 153 14.09 7.96 -15.56
N VAL A 154 14.85 7.09 -14.87
CA VAL A 154 14.35 5.77 -14.46
C VAL A 154 13.30 5.91 -13.34
N GLU A 155 13.53 6.78 -12.36
CA GLU A 155 12.56 7.10 -11.30
C GLU A 155 11.24 7.63 -11.88
N GLU A 156 11.30 8.55 -12.85
CA GLU A 156 10.12 9.07 -13.56
C GLU A 156 9.41 7.98 -14.38
N LYS A 157 10.15 7.11 -15.07
CA LYS A 157 9.61 5.99 -15.84
C LYS A 157 8.89 4.97 -14.95
N ILE A 158 9.51 4.59 -13.82
CA ILE A 158 8.88 3.72 -12.80
C ILE A 158 7.64 4.39 -12.22
N LYS A 159 7.72 5.67 -11.83
CA LYS A 159 6.56 6.42 -11.33
C LYS A 159 5.41 6.40 -12.33
N LYS A 160 5.67 6.60 -13.63
CA LYS A 160 4.62 6.59 -14.66
C LYS A 160 3.90 5.24 -14.73
N GLU A 161 4.66 4.13 -14.82
CA GLU A 161 4.09 2.77 -14.82
C GLU A 161 3.26 2.48 -13.55
N LEU A 162 3.67 2.99 -12.39
CA LEU A 162 2.90 2.87 -11.15
C LEU A 162 1.61 3.71 -11.18
N VAL A 163 1.68 4.96 -11.64
CA VAL A 163 0.51 5.86 -11.79
C VAL A 163 -0.54 5.24 -12.72
N ASP A 164 -0.13 4.67 -13.85
CA ASP A 164 -1.02 4.09 -14.86
C ASP A 164 -1.82 2.87 -14.36
N VAL A 165 -1.38 2.23 -13.26
CA VAL A 165 -2.11 1.15 -12.58
C VAL A 165 -2.83 1.65 -11.33
N TYR A 166 -2.15 2.36 -10.44
CA TYR A 166 -2.69 2.80 -9.15
C TYR A 166 -3.85 3.79 -9.30
N SER A 167 -3.79 4.70 -10.27
CA SER A 167 -4.86 5.68 -10.50
C SER A 167 -6.20 5.00 -10.78
N LYS A 168 -6.21 3.85 -11.47
CA LYS A 168 -7.43 3.07 -11.74
C LYS A 168 -8.04 2.46 -10.47
N LEU A 169 -7.22 2.23 -9.45
CA LEU A 169 -7.54 1.54 -8.20
C LEU A 169 -7.77 2.49 -7.02
N GLY A 170 -7.82 3.80 -7.25
CA GLY A 170 -8.01 4.81 -6.20
C GLY A 170 -6.76 5.08 -5.35
N ILE A 171 -5.57 4.76 -5.88
CA ILE A 171 -4.27 5.02 -5.22
C ILE A 171 -3.50 6.04 -6.06
N ILE A 172 -2.84 7.00 -5.41
CA ILE A 172 -2.04 8.04 -6.05
C ILE A 172 -0.57 7.77 -5.74
N CYS A 173 0.25 7.53 -6.77
CA CYS A 173 1.71 7.51 -6.67
C CYS A 173 2.25 8.95 -6.81
N ASP A 174 2.81 9.49 -5.74
CA ASP A 174 3.39 10.83 -5.71
C ASP A 174 4.83 10.81 -6.28
N LYS A 175 5.67 9.89 -5.79
CA LYS A 175 7.06 9.70 -6.24
C LYS A 175 7.51 8.24 -6.10
N PHE A 176 8.48 7.86 -6.93
CA PHE A 176 9.38 6.73 -6.71
C PHE A 176 10.78 7.32 -6.48
N LEU A 177 11.54 6.81 -5.52
CA LEU A 177 12.86 7.33 -5.11
C LEU A 177 13.87 6.19 -5.08
N LEU A 178 14.88 6.21 -5.99
CA LEU A 178 15.99 5.26 -6.15
C LEU A 178 15.78 3.96 -5.40
N SER A 179 16.52 3.66 -4.33
CA SER A 179 17.55 4.38 -3.56
C SER A 179 18.97 3.85 -3.78
N GLU A 180 19.15 2.53 -3.82
CA GLU A 180 20.41 1.81 -4.02
C GLU A 180 20.24 0.73 -5.11
N VAL A 181 21.31 0.41 -5.84
CA VAL A 181 21.35 -0.64 -6.87
C VAL A 181 22.57 -1.52 -6.63
N LYS A 182 22.35 -2.82 -6.43
CA LYS A 182 23.39 -3.84 -6.19
C LYS A 182 23.45 -4.82 -7.35
N ASP A 183 24.64 -5.25 -7.77
CA ASP A 183 24.81 -6.38 -8.69
C ASP A 183 24.58 -7.68 -7.90
N ASP A 184 23.66 -8.53 -8.38
CA ASP A 184 23.19 -9.75 -7.71
C ASP A 184 24.23 -10.90 -7.78
N LYS A 185 25.43 -10.63 -8.31
CA LYS A 185 26.57 -11.55 -8.33
C LYS A 185 27.18 -11.86 -6.96
N VAL A 186 26.70 -11.27 -5.86
CA VAL A 186 27.16 -11.56 -4.50
C VAL A 186 26.47 -12.82 -3.95
N VAL A 187 26.76 -13.96 -4.58
CA VAL A 187 26.80 -15.23 -3.83
C VAL A 187 28.26 -15.39 -3.39
N PRO A 188 28.61 -15.16 -2.11
CA PRO A 188 29.83 -15.74 -1.60
C PRO A 188 29.65 -17.25 -1.67
N SER A 189 30.42 -17.91 -2.53
CA SER A 189 30.64 -19.33 -2.39
C SER A 189 31.21 -19.54 -1.00
N THR A 190 30.41 -20.05 -0.07
CA THR A 190 30.91 -20.62 1.16
C THR A 190 31.83 -21.75 0.76
N ASP A 191 33.14 -21.50 0.84
CA ASP A 191 34.14 -22.49 0.51
C ASP A 191 33.88 -23.76 1.31
N LYS A 192 33.91 -24.88 0.61
CA LYS A 192 34.24 -26.14 1.24
C LYS A 192 35.70 -26.04 1.67
N SER A 193 35.93 -25.68 2.92
CA SER A 193 37.21 -25.92 3.59
C SER A 193 37.03 -27.05 4.58
N ASP A 194 37.74 -28.15 4.33
CA ASP A 194 37.70 -29.40 5.08
C ASP A 194 37.96 -29.25 6.59
N SER A 195 37.26 -30.05 7.40
CA SER A 195 37.71 -30.69 8.65
C SER A 195 36.67 -31.72 9.12
#